data_AF-A0A7S2NUY4-F1
#
_entry.id   AF-A0A7S2NUY4-F1
#
_cell.length_a   1.000
_cell.length_b   1.000
_cell.length_c   1.000
_cell.angle_alpha   90.00
_cell.angle_beta   90.00
_cell.angle_gamma   90.00
#
_symmetry.space_group_name_H-M   'P 1'
#
loop_
_entity.id
_entity.type
_entity.pdbx_description
1 polymer ?
#
loop_
_entity_poly.entity_id
_entity_poly.type
_entity_poly.pdbx_seq_one_letter_code
_entity_poly.pdbx_strand_id
1 'polypeptide(L)'
;AAGGFGGAHSLWSYNRANYMFDVPLRQAQAFQIQNIQLARFALFREDVRDMAALTIDKVDTYMIVNTLKLGFIVSVFFNFDRTDTEMSEMNCEERSINMILTITWATSFFWLLTSIWFSMHALIVAQSLMTKMLVQVVRVPMPSAMEISDAASSASTFEHNIADAFRVPFISNLQTFAGPQVPPATAALPPESGRKDSACSLGSCRGHGAWQHPSRDSLPLSCPSTVSTASRTEAASHAEVAV
;
A
#
# COMPACT_ATOMS: atom_id res chain seq x y z
N ALA A 1 -66.04 26.44 -10.40
CA ALA A 1 -64.67 26.11 -9.95
C ALA A 1 -64.28 24.64 -10.18
N ALA A 2 -64.82 23.94 -11.20
CA ALA A 2 -64.58 22.50 -11.41
C ALA A 2 -63.29 22.14 -12.20
N GLY A 3 -62.60 23.12 -12.81
CA GLY A 3 -61.41 22.87 -13.63
C GLY A 3 -60.10 22.64 -12.85
N GLY A 4 -60.02 23.02 -11.56
CA GLY A 4 -58.76 23.00 -10.80
C GLY A 4 -58.29 21.59 -10.37
N PHE A 5 -59.21 20.68 -10.06
CA PHE A 5 -58.87 19.35 -9.54
C PHE A 5 -58.29 18.41 -10.59
N GLY A 6 -58.75 18.49 -11.85
CA GLY A 6 -58.22 17.67 -12.94
C GLY A 6 -56.77 18.02 -13.29
N GLY A 7 -56.43 19.31 -13.25
CA GLY A 7 -55.07 19.79 -13.49
C GLY A 7 -54.07 19.26 -12.46
N ALA A 8 -54.40 19.39 -11.17
CA ALA A 8 -53.51 18.94 -10.08
C ALA A 8 -53.21 17.43 -10.13
N HIS A 9 -54.20 16.60 -10.46
CA HIS A 9 -54.01 15.15 -10.58
C HIS A 9 -53.10 14.77 -11.76
N SER A 10 -53.27 15.43 -12.91
CA SER A 10 -52.39 15.21 -14.07
C SER A 10 -50.94 15.61 -13.80
N LEU A 11 -50.74 16.72 -13.07
CA LEU A 11 -49.43 17.25 -12.73
C LEU A 11 -48.69 16.37 -11.71
N TRP A 12 -49.41 15.90 -10.69
CA TRP A 12 -48.88 14.97 -9.69
C TRP A 12 -48.48 13.62 -10.30
N SER A 13 -49.34 13.03 -11.15
CA SER A 13 -49.04 11.75 -11.81
C SER A 13 -47.84 11.85 -12.76
N TYR A 14 -47.70 12.98 -13.47
CA TYR A 14 -46.53 13.28 -14.29
C TYR A 14 -45.24 13.36 -13.47
N ASN A 15 -45.23 14.15 -12.39
CA ASN A 15 -44.04 14.30 -11.55
C ASN A 15 -43.63 13.00 -10.85
N ARG A 16 -44.61 12.20 -10.41
CA ARG A 16 -44.35 10.87 -9.84
C ARG A 16 -43.71 9.94 -10.86
N ALA A 17 -44.20 9.91 -12.10
CA ALA A 17 -43.64 9.08 -13.17
C ALA A 17 -42.19 9.50 -13.51
N ASN A 18 -41.93 10.81 -13.60
CA ASN A 18 -40.56 11.32 -13.80
C ASN A 18 -39.64 10.95 -12.62
N TYR A 19 -40.09 11.14 -11.38
CA TYR A 19 -39.29 10.76 -10.21
C TYR A 19 -38.92 9.27 -10.24
N MET A 20 -39.88 8.39 -10.54
CA MET A 20 -39.66 6.95 -10.65
C MET A 20 -38.71 6.58 -11.80
N PHE A 21 -38.64 7.39 -12.86
CA PHE A 21 -37.68 7.22 -13.95
C PHE A 21 -36.27 7.70 -13.56
N ASP A 22 -36.16 8.78 -12.79
CA ASP A 22 -34.88 9.38 -12.39
C ASP A 22 -34.17 8.61 -11.25
N VAL A 23 -34.92 7.96 -10.36
CA VAL A 23 -34.36 7.14 -9.26
C VAL A 23 -33.37 6.07 -9.76
N PRO A 24 -33.73 5.16 -10.69
CA PRO A 24 -32.80 4.14 -11.16
C PRO A 24 -31.60 4.75 -11.91
N LEU A 25 -31.76 5.91 -12.57
CA LEU A 25 -30.65 6.60 -13.23
C LEU A 25 -29.63 7.15 -12.22
N ARG A 26 -30.10 7.77 -11.13
CA ARG A 26 -29.22 8.23 -10.05
C ARG A 26 -28.50 7.07 -9.37
N GLN A 27 -29.22 5.98 -9.11
CA GLN A 27 -28.65 4.77 -8.56
C GLN A 27 -27.58 4.17 -9.49
N ALA A 28 -27.86 4.10 -10.81
CA ALA A 28 -26.90 3.64 -11.80
C ALA A 28 -25.64 4.54 -11.87
N GLN A 29 -25.81 5.87 -11.80
CA GLN A 29 -24.70 6.81 -11.75
C GLN A 29 -23.85 6.61 -10.50
N ALA A 30 -24.46 6.42 -9.32
CA ALA A 30 -23.74 6.15 -8.08
C ALA A 30 -22.91 4.86 -8.19
N PHE A 31 -23.48 3.77 -8.73
CA PHE A 31 -22.74 2.54 -8.98
C PHE A 31 -21.61 2.71 -10.00
N GLN A 32 -21.80 3.50 -11.05
CA GLN A 32 -20.74 3.81 -12.01
C GLN A 32 -19.57 4.55 -11.36
N ILE A 33 -19.85 5.53 -10.50
CA ILE A 33 -18.81 6.25 -9.76
C ILE A 33 -18.03 5.30 -8.86
N GLN A 34 -18.72 4.42 -8.13
CA GLN A 34 -18.10 3.39 -7.29
C GLN A 34 -17.23 2.44 -8.12
N ASN A 35 -17.71 1.99 -9.29
CA ASN A 35 -16.95 1.15 -10.20
C ASN A 35 -15.67 1.83 -10.70
N ILE A 36 -15.73 3.13 -11.04
CA ILE A 36 -14.55 3.91 -11.45
C ILE A 36 -13.56 4.02 -10.29
N GLN A 37 -14.03 4.23 -9.05
CA GLN A 37 -13.16 4.25 -7.88
C GLN A 37 -12.47 2.90 -7.66
N LEU A 38 -13.22 1.79 -7.72
CA LEU A 38 -12.65 0.44 -7.62
C LEU A 38 -11.61 0.18 -8.71
N ALA A 39 -11.87 0.59 -9.96
CA ALA A 39 -10.91 0.46 -11.06
C ALA A 39 -9.61 1.25 -10.80
N ARG A 40 -9.71 2.49 -10.28
CA ARG A 40 -8.53 3.28 -9.89
C ARG A 40 -7.71 2.61 -8.81
N PHE A 41 -8.38 2.03 -7.81
CA PHE A 41 -7.70 1.28 -6.74
C PHE A 41 -7.04 0.00 -7.26
N ALA A 42 -7.65 -0.68 -8.22
CA ALA A 42 -7.04 -1.85 -8.87
C ALA A 42 -5.74 -1.47 -9.59
N LEU A 43 -5.76 -0.40 -10.40
CA LEU A 43 -4.58 0.13 -11.07
C LEU A 43 -3.48 0.53 -10.08
N PHE A 44 -3.84 1.18 -8.97
CA PHE A 44 -2.86 1.53 -7.94
C PHE A 44 -2.18 0.30 -7.30
N ARG A 45 -2.91 -0.82 -7.13
CA ARG A 45 -2.30 -2.06 -6.63
C ARG A 45 -1.34 -2.71 -7.62
N GLU A 46 -1.58 -2.53 -8.91
CA GLU A 46 -0.68 -3.01 -9.97
C GLU A 46 0.62 -2.21 -9.95
N ASP A 47 0.51 -0.88 -9.94
CA ASP A 47 1.66 0.05 -9.89
C ASP A 47 2.58 -0.22 -8.68
N VAL A 48 2.01 -0.44 -7.48
CA VAL A 48 2.79 -0.79 -6.29
C VAL A 48 3.56 -2.11 -6.47
N ARG A 49 2.99 -3.09 -7.19
CA ARG A 49 3.68 -4.35 -7.46
C ARG A 49 4.78 -4.16 -8.48
N ASP A 50 4.54 -3.39 -9.53
CA ASP A 50 5.51 -3.14 -10.60
C ASP A 50 6.73 -2.37 -10.09
N MET A 51 6.51 -1.33 -9.28
CA MET A 51 7.60 -0.58 -8.64
C MET A 51 8.44 -1.47 -7.71
N ALA A 52 7.81 -2.36 -6.95
CA ALA A 52 8.51 -3.30 -6.07
C ALA A 52 9.29 -4.35 -6.88
N ALA A 53 8.67 -4.93 -7.91
CA ALA A 53 9.31 -5.90 -8.79
C ALA A 53 10.57 -5.33 -9.46
N LEU A 54 10.48 -4.11 -10.00
CA LEU A 54 11.62 -3.42 -10.60
C LEU A 54 12.78 -3.23 -9.62
N THR A 55 12.48 -2.95 -8.34
CA THR A 55 13.50 -2.79 -7.31
C THR A 55 14.15 -4.12 -6.95
N ILE A 56 13.34 -5.18 -6.83
CA ILE A 56 13.81 -6.54 -6.55
C ILE A 56 14.75 -7.00 -7.66
N ASP A 57 14.36 -6.84 -8.93
CA ASP A 57 15.16 -7.28 -10.09
C ASP A 57 16.51 -6.54 -10.18
N LYS A 58 16.52 -5.23 -9.86
CA LYS A 58 17.76 -4.45 -9.82
C LYS A 58 18.69 -4.90 -8.70
N VAL A 59 18.16 -5.11 -7.49
CA VAL A 59 18.96 -5.57 -6.34
C VAL A 59 19.50 -6.98 -6.57
N ASP A 60 18.72 -7.86 -7.19
CA ASP A 60 19.15 -9.21 -7.55
C ASP A 60 20.30 -9.19 -8.57
N THR A 61 20.21 -8.31 -9.59
CA THR A 61 21.30 -8.12 -10.55
C THR A 61 22.60 -7.67 -9.87
N TYR A 62 22.53 -6.75 -8.89
CA TYR A 62 23.71 -6.34 -8.13
C TYR A 62 24.31 -7.48 -7.29
N MET A 63 23.45 -8.31 -6.69
CA MET A 63 23.88 -9.48 -5.93
C MET A 63 24.66 -10.46 -6.82
N ILE A 64 24.16 -10.77 -8.02
CA ILE A 64 24.82 -11.67 -8.98
C ILE A 64 26.18 -11.13 -9.42
N VAL A 65 26.27 -9.83 -9.76
CA VAL A 65 27.56 -9.23 -10.16
C VAL A 65 28.57 -9.28 -9.02
N ASN A 66 28.12 -9.09 -7.78
CA ASN A 66 28.98 -9.15 -6.60
C ASN A 66 29.47 -10.59 -6.31
N THR A 67 28.63 -11.61 -6.48
CA THR A 67 29.05 -13.02 -6.30
C THR A 67 30.05 -13.46 -7.37
N LEU A 68 29.89 -13.01 -8.63
CA LEU A 68 30.87 -13.26 -9.69
C LEU A 68 32.22 -12.60 -9.40
N LYS A 69 32.23 -11.34 -8.96
CA LYS A 69 33.46 -10.65 -8.54
C LYS A 69 34.14 -11.35 -7.37
N LEU A 70 33.36 -11.81 -6.39
CA LEU A 70 33.89 -12.53 -5.24
C LEU A 70 34.51 -13.87 -5.68
N GLY A 71 33.86 -14.62 -6.57
CA GLY A 71 34.41 -15.83 -7.16
C GLY A 71 35.72 -15.60 -7.93
N PHE A 72 35.82 -14.49 -8.67
CA PHE A 72 37.06 -14.12 -9.36
C PHE A 72 38.19 -13.84 -8.36
N ILE A 73 37.96 -13.03 -7.32
CA ILE A 73 38.98 -12.75 -6.30
C ILE A 73 39.44 -14.04 -5.61
N VAL A 74 38.51 -14.94 -5.26
CA VAL A 74 38.86 -16.24 -4.65
C VAL A 74 39.67 -17.10 -5.62
N SER A 75 39.27 -17.17 -6.89
CA SER A 75 39.99 -17.94 -7.92
C SER A 75 41.41 -17.42 -8.12
N VAL A 76 41.59 -16.10 -8.29
CA VAL A 76 42.94 -15.55 -8.43
C VAL A 76 43.73 -15.74 -7.13
N PHE A 77 43.10 -15.78 -5.94
CA PHE A 77 43.82 -15.94 -4.67
C PHE A 77 44.43 -17.34 -4.55
N PHE A 78 43.70 -18.38 -4.95
CA PHE A 78 44.18 -19.75 -4.96
C PHE A 78 45.09 -20.08 -6.16
N ASN A 79 44.84 -19.49 -7.33
CA ASN A 79 45.69 -19.69 -8.52
C ASN A 79 46.96 -18.84 -8.51
N PHE A 80 47.02 -17.80 -7.66
CA PHE A 80 48.26 -17.08 -7.36
C PHE A 80 49.20 -17.92 -6.47
N ASP A 81 49.04 -19.25 -6.49
CA ASP A 81 49.98 -20.17 -5.87
C ASP A 81 51.37 -19.91 -6.48
N ARG A 82 52.23 -19.44 -5.59
CA ARG A 82 53.55 -18.89 -5.84
C ARG A 82 54.50 -20.07 -6.08
N THR A 83 54.24 -20.79 -7.17
CA THR A 83 54.67 -22.15 -7.46
C THR A 83 56.17 -22.32 -7.66
N ASP A 84 57.03 -21.39 -7.23
CA ASP A 84 58.45 -21.45 -7.57
C ASP A 84 59.45 -20.93 -6.52
N THR A 85 59.05 -20.67 -5.27
CA THR A 85 60.09 -20.34 -4.26
C THR A 85 59.73 -20.83 -2.87
N GLU A 86 60.57 -21.72 -2.34
CA GLU A 86 60.49 -22.18 -0.95
C GLU A 86 60.43 -20.96 -0.03
N MET A 87 59.38 -20.91 0.80
CA MET A 87 59.08 -19.79 1.71
C MET A 87 60.25 -19.48 2.69
N SER A 88 61.23 -20.38 2.78
CA SER A 88 62.43 -20.29 3.61
C SER A 88 63.49 -19.30 3.09
N GLU A 89 63.54 -19.00 1.78
CA GLU A 89 64.60 -18.15 1.20
C GLU A 89 64.14 -16.72 0.82
N MET A 90 62.89 -16.37 1.14
CA MET A 90 62.29 -15.11 0.69
C MET A 90 62.87 -13.90 1.46
N ASN A 91 63.33 -12.88 0.72
CA ASN A 91 63.87 -11.65 1.28
C ASN A 91 62.85 -10.92 2.19
N CYS A 92 63.35 -10.16 3.18
CA CYS A 92 62.51 -9.37 4.10
C CYS A 92 61.59 -8.38 3.34
N GLU A 93 62.11 -7.78 2.27
CA GLU A 93 61.35 -6.85 1.42
C GLU A 93 60.20 -7.56 0.70
N GLU A 94 60.44 -8.72 0.10
CA GLU A 94 59.42 -9.54 -0.59
C GLU A 94 58.31 -10.01 0.35
N ARG A 95 58.67 -10.33 1.61
CA ARG A 95 57.70 -10.67 2.65
C ARG A 95 56.77 -9.49 2.97
N SER A 96 57.32 -8.27 3.06
CA SER A 96 56.52 -7.07 3.36
C SER A 96 55.49 -6.77 2.26
N ILE A 97 55.89 -6.88 0.99
CA ILE A 97 55.01 -6.66 -0.17
C ILE A 97 53.90 -7.72 -0.21
N ASN A 98 54.22 -8.98 0.10
CA ASN A 98 53.23 -10.04 0.19
C ASN A 98 52.21 -9.80 1.31
N MET A 99 52.63 -9.32 2.48
CA MET A 99 51.71 -8.95 3.56
C MET A 99 50.77 -7.83 3.12
N ILE A 100 51.27 -6.78 2.47
CA ILE A 100 50.45 -5.67 1.97
C ILE A 100 49.46 -6.13 0.89
N LEU A 101 49.90 -7.05 0.02
CA LEU A 101 49.03 -7.65 -0.99
C LEU A 101 47.92 -8.49 -0.34
N THR A 102 48.25 -9.39 0.60
CA THR A 102 47.25 -10.24 1.26
C THR A 102 46.22 -9.43 2.06
N ILE A 103 46.62 -8.36 2.77
CA ILE A 103 45.65 -7.48 3.46
C ILE A 103 44.75 -6.72 2.48
N THR A 104 45.26 -6.34 1.30
CA THR A 104 44.45 -5.66 0.28
C THR A 104 43.36 -6.59 -0.24
N TRP A 105 43.72 -7.85 -0.52
CA TRP A 105 42.79 -8.87 -0.98
C TRP A 105 41.76 -9.24 0.08
N ALA A 106 42.20 -9.44 1.33
CA ALA A 106 41.30 -9.67 2.45
C ALA A 106 40.32 -8.49 2.63
N THR A 107 40.81 -7.25 2.52
CA THR A 107 39.97 -6.06 2.62
C THR A 107 38.93 -6.01 1.50
N SER A 108 39.33 -6.22 0.23
CA SER A 108 38.39 -6.30 -0.90
C SER A 108 37.35 -7.40 -0.73
N PHE A 109 37.75 -8.57 -0.21
CA PHE A 109 36.85 -9.67 0.11
C PHE A 109 35.79 -9.27 1.16
N PHE A 110 36.19 -8.64 2.26
CA PHE A 110 35.26 -8.15 3.28
C PHE A 110 34.29 -7.07 2.75
N TRP A 111 34.75 -6.17 1.88
CA TRP A 111 33.88 -5.17 1.23
C TRP A 111 32.84 -5.81 0.31
N LEU A 112 33.20 -6.85 -0.46
CA LEU A 112 32.22 -7.58 -1.28
C LEU A 112 31.22 -8.35 -0.43
N LEU A 113 31.67 -8.99 0.66
CA LEU A 113 30.80 -9.73 1.57
C LEU A 113 29.77 -8.80 2.23
N THR A 114 30.21 -7.63 2.72
CA THR A 114 29.30 -6.63 3.28
C THR A 114 28.32 -6.09 2.23
N SER A 115 28.74 -5.91 0.98
CA SER A 115 27.83 -5.52 -0.11
C SER A 115 26.75 -6.58 -0.39
N ILE A 116 27.10 -7.88 -0.39
CA ILE A 116 26.14 -8.98 -0.52
C ILE A 116 25.17 -9.00 0.66
N TRP A 117 25.68 -8.82 1.88
CA TRP A 117 24.87 -8.73 3.10
C TRP A 117 23.82 -7.61 3.02
N PHE A 118 24.23 -6.40 2.60
CA PHE A 118 23.30 -5.29 2.42
C PHE A 118 22.28 -5.55 1.30
N SER A 119 22.70 -6.18 0.21
CA SER A 119 21.79 -6.54 -0.90
C SER A 119 20.71 -7.53 -0.43
N MET A 120 21.09 -8.52 0.39
CA MET A 120 20.15 -9.47 1.00
C MET A 120 19.15 -8.77 1.93
N HIS A 121 19.61 -7.84 2.77
CA HIS A 121 18.71 -7.06 3.62
C HIS A 121 17.77 -6.15 2.82
N ALA A 122 18.27 -5.50 1.77
CA ALA A 122 17.47 -4.66 0.89
C ALA A 122 16.33 -5.46 0.23
N LEU A 123 16.61 -6.70 -0.19
CA LEU A 123 15.61 -7.60 -0.78
C LEU A 123 14.49 -7.95 0.21
N ILE A 124 14.86 -8.35 1.44
CA ILE A 124 13.89 -8.68 2.50
C ILE A 124 13.03 -7.46 2.85
N VAL A 125 13.66 -6.28 2.97
CA VAL A 125 12.94 -5.03 3.26
C VAL A 125 11.98 -4.69 2.12
N ALA A 126 12.40 -4.77 0.85
CA ALA A 126 11.55 -4.48 -0.30
C ALA A 126 10.30 -5.37 -0.34
N GLN A 127 10.46 -6.68 -0.11
CA GLN A 127 9.34 -7.64 -0.04
C GLN A 127 8.39 -7.34 1.13
N SER A 128 8.93 -6.99 2.30
CA SER A 128 8.11 -6.62 3.46
C SER A 128 7.35 -5.30 3.25
N LEU A 129 7.96 -4.32 2.58
CA LEU A 129 7.31 -3.05 2.27
C LEU A 129 6.23 -3.20 1.21
N MET A 130 6.46 -4.01 0.17
CA MET A 130 5.47 -4.33 -0.86
C MET A 130 4.21 -4.91 -0.22
N THR A 131 4.35 -5.94 0.62
CA THR A 131 3.22 -6.56 1.32
C THR A 131 2.54 -5.59 2.29
N LYS A 132 3.30 -4.77 3.02
CA LYS A 132 2.76 -3.74 3.92
C LYS A 132 1.95 -2.69 3.16
N MET A 133 2.44 -2.19 2.02
CA MET A 133 1.68 -1.25 1.20
C MET A 133 0.40 -1.88 0.67
N LEU A 134 0.46 -3.12 0.19
CA LEU A 134 -0.69 -3.84 -0.36
C LEU A 134 -1.80 -4.11 0.66
N VAL A 135 -1.45 -4.32 1.94
CA VAL A 135 -2.39 -4.70 3.00
C VAL A 135 -2.84 -3.50 3.83
N GLN A 136 -1.94 -2.56 4.13
CA GLN A 136 -2.22 -1.48 5.09
C GLN A 136 -2.54 -0.14 4.41
N VAL A 137 -1.90 0.16 3.29
CA VAL A 137 -2.04 1.46 2.61
C VAL A 137 -3.18 1.42 1.60
N VAL A 138 -3.27 0.34 0.81
CA VAL A 138 -4.30 0.20 -0.22
C VAL A 138 -5.55 -0.47 0.32
N ARG A 139 -6.25 0.23 1.22
CA ARG A 139 -7.59 -0.19 1.64
C ARG A 139 -8.60 0.20 0.57
N VAL A 140 -9.49 -0.73 0.23
CA VAL A 140 -10.61 -0.48 -0.70
C VAL A 140 -11.52 0.57 -0.06
N PRO A 141 -11.94 1.61 -0.80
CA PRO A 141 -12.93 2.56 -0.31
C PRO A 141 -14.25 1.81 -0.16
N MET A 142 -14.64 1.49 1.07
CA MET A 142 -15.95 0.94 1.35
C MET A 142 -16.93 2.12 1.45
N PRO A 143 -17.98 2.15 0.61
CA PRO A 143 -19.00 3.18 0.74
C PRO A 143 -19.61 3.10 2.14
N SER A 144 -19.81 4.26 2.77
CA SER A 144 -20.45 4.32 4.08
C SER A 144 -21.90 3.85 3.97
N ALA A 145 -22.45 3.27 5.04
CA ALA A 145 -23.85 2.83 5.07
C ALA A 145 -24.82 3.99 4.74
N MET A 146 -24.43 5.22 5.09
CA MET A 146 -25.18 6.43 4.76
C MET A 146 -25.19 6.71 3.26
N GLU A 147 -24.06 6.64 2.57
CA GLU A 147 -23.98 6.79 1.11
C GLU A 147 -24.76 5.70 0.38
N ILE A 148 -24.75 4.47 0.89
CA ILE A 148 -25.55 3.37 0.33
C ILE A 148 -27.04 3.67 0.50
N SER A 149 -27.45 4.15 1.69
CA SER A 149 -28.85 4.49 1.96
C SER A 149 -29.33 5.69 1.16
N ASP A 150 -28.46 6.66 0.88
CA ASP A 150 -28.77 7.84 0.06
C ASP A 150 -28.90 7.46 -1.43
N ALA A 151 -28.02 6.57 -1.92
CA ALA A 151 -28.13 6.00 -3.26
C ALA A 151 -29.37 5.11 -3.43
N ALA A 152 -29.87 4.51 -2.35
CA ALA A 152 -31.10 3.72 -2.31
C ALA A 152 -32.33 4.59 -1.99
N SER A 153 -32.51 5.70 -2.73
CA SER A 153 -33.65 6.61 -2.51
C SER A 153 -34.98 5.86 -2.64
N SER A 154 -35.75 5.82 -1.56
CA SER A 154 -37.03 5.11 -1.52
C SER A 154 -38.14 5.95 -2.14
N ALA A 155 -39.13 5.28 -2.73
CA ALA A 155 -40.34 5.94 -3.23
C ALA A 155 -41.07 6.77 -2.15
N SER A 156 -40.94 6.38 -0.88
CA SER A 156 -41.47 7.13 0.26
C SER A 156 -40.87 8.53 0.40
N THR A 157 -39.62 8.74 -0.03
CA THR A 157 -38.97 10.06 0.01
C THR A 157 -39.70 11.07 -0.88
N PHE A 158 -40.28 10.63 -1.99
CA PHE A 158 -41.13 11.47 -2.84
C PHE A 158 -42.45 11.85 -2.13
N GLU A 159 -43.04 10.92 -1.40
CA GLU A 159 -44.31 11.14 -0.69
C GLU A 159 -44.15 12.10 0.50
N HIS A 160 -42.97 12.14 1.12
CA HIS A 160 -42.67 13.07 2.21
C HIS A 160 -42.38 14.51 1.74
N ASN A 161 -41.91 14.71 0.49
CA ASN A 161 -41.60 16.04 -0.05
C ASN A 161 -42.68 16.54 -1.02
N ILE A 162 -43.77 17.06 -0.45
CA ILE A 162 -44.93 17.60 -1.18
C ILE A 162 -44.52 18.74 -2.13
N ALA A 163 -43.50 19.52 -1.77
CA ALA A 163 -43.00 20.62 -2.61
C ALA A 163 -42.41 20.13 -3.95
N ASP A 164 -41.68 19.01 -3.95
CA ASP A 164 -41.13 18.42 -5.17
C ASP A 164 -42.21 17.72 -6.01
N ALA A 165 -43.28 17.24 -5.36
CA ALA A 165 -44.40 16.60 -6.04
C ALA A 165 -45.21 17.56 -6.95
N PHE A 166 -45.15 18.88 -6.72
CA PHE A 166 -45.87 19.89 -7.51
C PHE A 166 -44.97 20.76 -8.41
N ARG A 167 -43.80 20.24 -8.79
CA ARG A 167 -42.89 20.96 -9.68
C ARG A 167 -43.51 21.13 -11.07
N VAL A 168 -43.69 22.38 -11.53
CA VAL A 168 -44.19 22.66 -12.88
C VAL A 168 -42.98 22.75 -13.82
N PRO A 169 -42.92 21.91 -14.87
CA PRO A 169 -41.85 22.02 -15.86
C PRO A 169 -41.86 23.43 -16.48
N PHE A 170 -40.67 23.99 -16.73
CA PHE A 170 -40.43 25.30 -17.36
C PHE A 170 -40.60 26.56 -16.48
N ILE A 171 -41.49 26.61 -15.49
CA ILE A 171 -41.64 27.81 -14.63
C ILE A 171 -40.50 27.90 -13.60
N SER A 172 -40.06 26.75 -13.08
CA SER A 172 -39.04 26.65 -12.03
C SER A 172 -37.60 26.75 -12.55
N ASN A 173 -37.39 26.73 -13.88
CA ASN A 173 -36.06 26.84 -14.49
C ASN A 173 -35.59 28.29 -14.73
N LEU A 174 -36.44 29.29 -14.44
CA LEU A 174 -36.04 30.71 -14.57
C LEU A 174 -35.11 31.19 -13.44
N GLN A 175 -35.03 30.47 -12.31
CA GLN A 175 -34.31 30.98 -11.13
C GLN A 175 -32.96 30.34 -10.83
N THR A 176 -32.61 29.15 -11.34
CA THR A 176 -31.35 28.51 -10.91
C THR A 176 -30.70 27.68 -12.02
N PHE A 177 -30.17 28.35 -13.04
CA PHE A 177 -28.99 27.84 -13.75
C PHE A 177 -27.73 28.13 -12.92
N ALA A 178 -27.76 27.81 -11.62
CA ALA A 178 -26.51 27.63 -10.90
C ALA A 178 -25.95 26.33 -11.46
N GLY A 179 -24.84 26.41 -12.20
CA GLY A 179 -24.21 25.26 -12.85
C GLY A 179 -23.95 24.11 -11.87
N PRO A 180 -23.47 22.95 -12.36
CA PRO A 180 -23.15 21.80 -11.53
C PRO A 180 -22.41 22.29 -10.29
N GLN A 181 -23.06 22.22 -9.13
CA GLN A 181 -22.42 22.49 -7.86
C GLN A 181 -21.42 21.34 -7.71
N VAL A 182 -20.21 21.54 -8.26
CA VAL A 182 -19.06 20.72 -7.90
C VAL A 182 -18.99 20.90 -6.39
N PRO A 183 -19.31 19.87 -5.59
CA PRO A 183 -19.19 20.00 -4.15
C PRO A 183 -17.76 20.50 -3.91
N PRO A 184 -17.58 21.61 -3.18
CA PRO A 184 -16.28 22.23 -3.02
C PRO A 184 -15.30 21.13 -2.59
N ALA A 185 -14.21 20.97 -3.35
CA ALA A 185 -13.22 19.90 -3.17
C ALA A 185 -12.57 19.88 -1.77
N THR A 186 -12.96 20.80 -0.90
CA THR A 186 -12.52 20.97 0.49
C THR A 186 -13.34 20.15 1.50
N ALA A 187 -14.43 19.47 1.13
CA ALA A 187 -15.24 18.67 2.07
C ALA A 187 -14.71 17.23 2.34
N ALA A 188 -13.48 16.91 1.91
CA ALA A 188 -12.90 15.57 2.03
C ALA A 188 -12.03 15.36 3.29
N LEU A 189 -12.19 16.18 4.33
CA LEU A 189 -11.76 15.79 5.67
C LEU A 189 -12.90 16.11 6.64
N PRO A 190 -13.49 15.10 7.31
CA PRO A 190 -14.39 15.37 8.42
C PRO A 190 -13.64 16.26 9.42
N PRO A 191 -14.29 17.29 10.01
CA PRO A 191 -13.69 18.02 11.11
C PRO A 191 -13.27 16.99 12.16
N GLU A 192 -11.98 16.96 12.45
CA GLU A 192 -11.38 16.23 13.56
C GLU A 192 -12.08 16.75 14.83
N SER A 193 -13.21 16.15 15.17
CA SER A 193 -13.95 16.50 16.37
C SER A 193 -13.04 16.15 17.52
N GLY A 194 -12.48 17.18 18.15
CA GLY A 194 -11.53 17.09 19.24
C GLY A 194 -11.87 15.96 20.19
N ARG A 195 -11.09 14.89 20.08
CA ARG A 195 -11.03 13.83 21.07
C ARG A 195 -10.43 14.47 22.31
N LYS A 196 -11.27 14.85 23.26
CA LYS A 196 -10.82 15.24 24.60
C LYS A 196 -10.09 14.04 25.18
N ASP A 197 -8.77 14.15 25.24
CA ASP A 197 -7.88 13.26 25.97
C ASP A 197 -8.23 13.34 27.46
N SER A 198 -9.23 12.56 27.83
CA SER A 198 -9.54 12.26 29.22
C SER A 198 -8.45 11.28 29.64
N ALA A 199 -7.45 11.80 30.34
CA ALA A 199 -6.43 11.03 31.03
C ALA A 199 -7.09 9.96 31.91
N CYS A 200 -7.19 8.73 31.40
CA CYS A 200 -7.58 7.58 32.20
C CYS A 200 -6.30 7.09 32.88
N SER A 201 -6.21 7.47 34.16
CA SER A 201 -5.32 6.93 35.18
C SER A 201 -4.97 5.46 34.98
N LEU A 202 -3.66 5.16 35.05
CA LEU A 202 -3.14 3.82 35.24
C LEU A 202 -3.96 3.06 36.29
N GLY A 203 -4.51 1.92 35.89
CA GLY A 203 -5.29 1.07 36.76
C GLY A 203 -5.67 -0.23 36.09
N SER A 204 -4.74 -1.18 36.04
CA SER A 204 -4.97 -2.63 36.11
C SER A 204 -6.25 -3.16 35.44
N CYS A 205 -6.15 -3.61 34.18
CA CYS A 205 -7.07 -4.61 33.63
C CYS A 205 -6.30 -5.60 32.75
N ARG A 206 -6.17 -6.80 33.30
CA ARG A 206 -5.63 -8.02 32.73
C ARG A 206 -6.75 -8.68 31.92
N GLY A 207 -6.52 -8.98 30.64
CA GLY A 207 -7.26 -10.01 29.91
C GLY A 207 -8.23 -9.55 28.81
N HIS A 208 -8.13 -10.28 27.70
CA HIS A 208 -9.10 -10.46 26.61
C HIS A 208 -9.29 -9.35 25.57
N GLY A 209 -8.52 -9.48 24.48
CA GLY A 209 -9.02 -9.55 23.10
C GLY A 209 -10.03 -8.51 22.65
N ALA A 210 -9.53 -7.37 22.17
CA ALA A 210 -10.28 -6.50 21.27
C ALA A 210 -9.30 -5.83 20.29
N TRP A 211 -9.56 -5.99 18.99
CA TRP A 211 -8.80 -5.38 17.90
C TRP A 211 -8.96 -3.86 17.93
N GLN A 212 -8.00 -3.17 18.53
CA GLN A 212 -7.88 -1.71 18.43
C GLN A 212 -7.18 -1.35 17.12
N HIS A 213 -7.88 -0.57 16.30
CA HIS A 213 -7.30 0.11 15.15
C HIS A 213 -6.19 1.07 15.62
N PRO A 214 -4.97 1.02 15.05
CA PRO A 214 -3.96 2.03 15.33
C PRO A 214 -4.32 3.35 14.62
N SER A 215 -4.50 4.40 15.41
CA SER A 215 -4.55 5.81 15.01
C SER A 215 -3.26 6.17 14.26
N ARG A 216 -3.40 6.97 13.20
CA ARG A 216 -2.37 7.18 12.17
C ARG A 216 -1.41 8.35 12.46
N ASP A 217 -1.46 8.92 13.66
CA ASP A 217 -0.76 10.18 13.96
C ASP A 217 0.21 10.00 15.14
N SER A 218 1.30 9.28 14.87
CA SER A 218 2.60 9.36 15.55
C SER A 218 3.45 8.18 15.08
N LEU A 219 4.09 8.33 13.92
CA LEU A 219 5.26 7.52 13.61
C LEU A 219 6.49 8.26 14.14
N PRO A 220 7.02 7.92 15.32
CA PRO A 220 8.43 8.15 15.56
C PRO A 220 9.19 7.27 14.56
N LEU A 221 10.01 7.89 13.73
CA LEU A 221 11.10 7.25 13.00
C LEU A 221 12.10 6.68 14.02
N SER A 222 11.76 5.57 14.66
CA SER A 222 12.70 4.75 15.43
C SER A 222 12.52 3.31 14.96
N CYS A 223 13.47 2.87 14.14
CA CYS A 223 13.64 1.45 13.84
C CYS A 223 14.11 0.74 15.12
N PRO A 224 13.42 -0.30 15.63
CA PRO A 224 14.05 -1.23 16.53
C PRO A 224 14.88 -2.21 15.69
N SER A 225 16.18 -1.97 15.63
CA SER A 225 17.17 -3.00 15.28
C SER A 225 17.27 -3.99 16.44
N THR A 226 16.39 -4.99 16.47
CA THR A 226 16.60 -6.23 17.22
C THR A 226 16.31 -7.41 16.32
N VAL A 227 17.27 -7.70 15.44
CA VAL A 227 17.42 -9.02 14.84
C VAL A 227 17.77 -9.99 15.98
N SER A 228 16.75 -10.65 16.52
CA SER A 228 16.94 -11.84 17.34
C SER A 228 17.15 -13.02 16.39
N THR A 229 18.41 -13.35 16.14
CA THR A 229 18.84 -14.61 15.53
C THR A 229 18.46 -15.76 16.46
N ALA A 230 17.26 -16.30 16.28
CA ALA A 230 16.92 -17.63 16.77
C ALA A 230 17.49 -18.66 15.80
N SER A 231 18.67 -19.17 16.12
CA SER A 231 19.27 -20.35 15.50
C SER A 231 18.35 -21.56 15.68
N ARG A 232 17.60 -21.92 14.64
CA ARG A 232 16.94 -23.23 14.56
C ARG A 232 17.90 -24.18 13.84
N THR A 233 18.65 -24.93 14.65
CA THR A 233 19.34 -26.14 14.22
C THR A 233 18.28 -27.18 13.83
N GLU A 234 18.02 -27.30 12.53
CA GLU A 234 17.26 -28.44 12.00
C GLU A 234 18.27 -29.44 11.47
N ALA A 235 18.48 -30.49 12.27
CA ALA A 235 19.21 -31.68 11.91
C ALA A 235 18.43 -32.40 10.81
N ALA A 236 18.96 -32.39 9.58
CA ALA A 236 18.52 -33.28 8.52
C ALA A 236 19.62 -34.33 8.30
N SER A 237 19.35 -35.51 8.84
CA SER A 237 20.04 -36.77 8.58
C SER A 237 19.53 -37.41 7.28
N HIS A 238 20.35 -38.30 6.69
CA HIS A 238 20.07 -39.25 5.59
C HIS A 238 19.91 -38.62 4.18
N ALA A 239 20.42 -39.17 3.07
CA ALA A 239 21.10 -40.42 2.72
C ALA A 239 21.79 -40.17 1.33
N GLU A 240 23.04 -40.57 1.11
CA GLU A 240 23.40 -41.76 0.31
C GLU A 240 22.66 -41.87 -1.04
N VAL A 241 23.34 -41.50 -2.15
CA VAL A 241 23.33 -42.28 -3.41
C VAL A 241 24.65 -42.02 -4.14
N ALA A 242 25.44 -43.08 -4.27
CA ALA A 242 26.56 -43.19 -5.19
C ALA A 242 26.05 -43.46 -6.61
N VAL A 243 26.58 -42.73 -7.60
CA VAL A 243 26.91 -43.21 -8.96
C VAL A 243 28.14 -42.43 -9.42
#